data_AF-A0A2P8I7G0-F1
#
_entry.id   AF-A0A2P8I7G0-F1
#
_cell.length_a   1.000
_cell.length_b   1.000
_cell.length_c   1.000
_cell.angle_alpha   90.00
_cell.angle_beta   90.00
_cell.angle_gamma   90.00
#
_symmetry.space_group_name_H-M   'P 1'
#
loop_
_entity.id
_entity.type
_entity.pdbx_description
1 polymer ?
#
loop_
_entity_poly.entity_id
_entity_poly.type
_entity_poly.pdbx_seq_one_letter_code
_entity_poly.pdbx_strand_id
1 'polypeptide(L)' 'MTVGALIGTVTRPAPRGLYEIHDYACQVRSGVLRPGDDASDARWADAAILATLPLTEMLHDTLAAWGQLPRS' A
#
# COMPACT_ATOMS: atom_id res chain seq x y z
N MET A 1 -12.14 -2.31 -10.02
CA MET A 1 -11.83 -1.66 -8.73
C MET A 1 -12.60 -0.34 -8.67
N THR A 2 -13.05 0.09 -7.50
CA THR A 2 -13.64 1.42 -7.29
C THR A 2 -12.80 2.20 -6.30
N VAL A 3 -12.36 3.39 -6.70
CA VAL A 3 -11.59 4.32 -5.85
C VAL A 3 -12.51 4.91 -4.78
N GLY A 4 -12.04 4.88 -3.53
CA GLY A 4 -12.70 5.47 -2.37
C GLY A 4 -12.05 6.79 -1.95
N ALA A 5 -12.16 7.12 -0.67
CA ALA A 5 -11.62 8.36 -0.11
C ALA A 5 -10.08 8.37 -0.11
N LEU A 6 -9.50 9.58 -0.15
CA LEU A 6 -8.10 9.80 0.20
C LEU A 6 -7.89 9.40 1.66
N ILE A 7 -6.99 8.46 1.91
CA ILE A 7 -6.59 8.01 3.24
C ILE A 7 -5.53 8.95 3.81
N GLY A 8 -4.55 9.30 2.99
CA GLY A 8 -3.45 10.14 3.43
C GLY A 8 -2.50 10.49 2.31
N THR A 9 -1.52 11.30 2.66
CA THR A 9 -0.48 11.74 1.73
C THR A 9 0.85 11.72 2.45
N VAL A 10 1.87 11.19 1.77
CA VAL A 10 3.24 11.22 2.25
C VAL A 10 4.15 11.90 1.25
N THR A 11 5.17 12.57 1.75
CA THR A 11 6.24 13.12 0.93
C THR A 11 7.51 12.28 1.08
N ARG A 12 8.19 11.97 -0.03
CA ARG A 12 9.43 11.19 -0.03
C ARG A 12 10.53 11.89 -0.84
N PRO A 13 11.79 11.85 -0.38
CA PRO A 13 12.92 12.31 -1.19
C PRO A 13 12.99 11.57 -2.53
N ALA A 14 13.23 12.33 -3.59
CA ALA A 14 13.52 11.81 -4.92
C ALA A 14 14.94 12.23 -5.34
N PRO A 15 15.56 11.57 -6.35
CA PRO A 15 16.85 12.02 -6.89
C PRO A 15 16.85 13.50 -7.32
N ARG A 16 15.68 14.03 -7.69
CA ARG A 16 15.47 15.45 -7.97
C ARG A 16 14.13 15.91 -7.36
N GLY A 17 14.18 16.51 -6.18
CA GLY A 17 13.02 17.06 -5.50
C GLY A 17 12.32 16.06 -4.58
N LEU A 18 11.00 16.15 -4.52
CA LEU A 18 10.15 15.35 -3.64
C LEU A 18 9.05 14.67 -4.45
N TYR A 19 8.77 13.41 -4.12
CA TYR A 19 7.52 12.77 -4.50
C TYR A 19 6.46 13.08 -3.45
N GLU A 20 5.31 13.56 -3.90
CA GLU A 20 4.08 13.59 -3.11
C GLU A 20 3.22 12.40 -3.54
N ILE A 21 2.92 11.51 -2.59
CA ILE A 21 2.24 10.24 -2.84
C ILE A 21 0.91 10.29 -2.11
N HIS A 22 -0.18 10.14 -2.86
CA HIS A 22 -1.55 10.15 -2.35
C HIS A 22 -2.11 8.73 -2.33
N ASP A 23 -2.46 8.24 -1.14
CA ASP A 23 -2.99 6.90 -0.94
C ASP A 23 -4.52 6.94 -0.79
N TYR A 24 -5.22 6.18 -1.63
CA TYR A 24 -6.68 6.13 -1.65
C TYR A 24 -7.19 4.76 -1.24
N ALA A 25 -8.35 4.75 -0.56
CA ALA A 25 -9.08 3.52 -0.30
C ALA A 25 -9.46 2.85 -1.63
N CYS A 26 -9.41 1.53 -1.63
CA CYS A 26 -9.60 0.72 -2.82
C CYS A 26 -10.48 -0.47 -2.48
N GLN A 27 -11.57 -0.65 -3.22
CA GLN A 27 -12.37 -1.87 -3.13
C GLN A 27 -12.36 -2.58 -4.49
N VAL A 28 -11.75 -3.78 -4.50
CA VAL A 28 -11.76 -4.67 -5.66
C VAL A 28 -13.18 -5.15 -5.92
N ARG A 29 -13.58 -5.16 -7.20
CA ARG A 29 -14.94 -5.52 -7.65
C ARG A 29 -14.98 -6.88 -8.34
N SER A 30 -13.92 -7.21 -9.05
CA SER A 30 -13.79 -8.43 -9.86
C SER A 30 -12.33 -8.60 -10.31
N GLY A 31 -12.02 -9.75 -10.90
CA GLY A 31 -10.70 -10.09 -11.41
C GLY A 31 -9.95 -11.09 -10.54
N VAL A 32 -8.86 -11.64 -11.08
CA VAL A 32 -7.91 -12.49 -10.36
C VAL A 32 -6.65 -11.67 -10.14
N LEU A 33 -6.15 -11.63 -8.91
CA LEU A 33 -4.91 -10.92 -8.58
C LEU A 33 -3.74 -11.51 -9.38
N ARG A 34 -2.97 -10.63 -10.03
CA ARG A 34 -1.80 -10.97 -10.83
C ARG A 34 -0.75 -9.87 -10.66
N PRO A 35 0.54 -10.20 -10.69
CA PRO A 35 1.59 -9.18 -10.74
C PRO A 35 1.46 -8.33 -12.00
N GLY A 36 1.80 -7.05 -11.87
CA GLY A 36 2.00 -6.12 -12.98
C GLY A 36 3.30 -6.41 -13.72
N ASP A 37 3.60 -5.58 -14.72
CA ASP A 37 4.85 -5.66 -15.49
C ASP A 37 6.08 -5.19 -14.68
N ASP A 38 5.86 -4.34 -13.68
CA ASP A 38 6.87 -3.80 -12.76
C ASP A 38 6.97 -4.58 -11.42
N ALA A 39 6.21 -5.66 -11.27
CA ALA A 39 6.15 -6.46 -10.05
C ALA A 39 6.49 -7.94 -10.30
N SER A 40 7.27 -8.53 -9.38
CA SER A 40 7.63 -9.96 -9.46
C SER A 40 6.58 -10.90 -8.87
N ASP A 41 5.77 -10.44 -7.92
CA ASP A 41 4.71 -11.21 -7.26
C ASP A 41 3.55 -10.29 -6.84
N ALA A 42 2.37 -10.88 -6.63
CA ALA A 42 1.21 -10.19 -6.07
C ALA A 42 0.41 -11.13 -5.16
N ARG A 43 0.15 -10.69 -3.93
CA ARG A 43 -0.61 -11.45 -2.94
C ARG A 43 -1.54 -10.57 -2.11
N TRP A 44 -2.61 -11.17 -1.63
CA TRP A 44 -3.36 -10.64 -0.51
C TRP A 44 -2.60 -10.92 0.78
N ALA A 45 -2.42 -9.90 1.63
CA ALA A 45 -1.70 -10.01 2.89
C ALA A 45 -2.63 -9.61 4.05
N ASP A 46 -2.81 -10.53 4.99
CA ASP A 46 -3.35 -10.23 6.32
C ASP A 46 -2.25 -9.69 7.24
N ALA A 47 -2.58 -9.46 8.51
CA ALA A 47 -1.63 -8.92 9.49
C ALA A 47 -0.43 -9.86 9.72
N ALA A 48 -0.65 -11.17 9.70
CA ALA A 48 0.40 -12.16 9.93
C ALA A 48 1.38 -12.21 8.75
N ILE A 49 0.86 -12.19 7.52
CA ILE A 49 1.69 -12.12 6.32
C ILE A 49 2.46 -10.80 6.30
N LEU A 50 1.79 -9.67 6.54
CA LEU A 50 2.43 -8.34 6.51
C LEU A 50 3.63 -8.26 7.49
N ALA A 51 3.50 -8.84 8.67
CA ALA A 51 4.56 -8.89 9.69
C ALA A 51 5.81 -9.68 9.25
N THR A 52 5.71 -10.53 8.23
CA THR A 52 6.83 -11.34 7.72
C THR A 52 7.51 -10.74 6.49
N LEU A 53 6.93 -9.72 5.87
CA LEU A 53 7.45 -9.16 4.62
C LEU A 53 8.59 -8.16 4.89
N PRO A 54 9.61 -8.10 4.02
CA PRO A 54 10.62 -7.05 4.08
C PRO A 54 10.02 -5.75 3.54
N LEU A 55 9.36 -5.00 4.42
CA LEU A 55 8.70 -3.75 4.05
C LEU A 55 9.70 -2.63 3.77
N THR A 56 9.32 -1.73 2.87
CA THR A 56 10.03 -0.46 2.71
C THR A 56 9.93 0.36 4.00
N GLU A 57 10.93 1.19 4.25
CA GLU A 57 10.97 2.07 5.43
C GLU A 57 9.67 2.87 5.59
N MET A 58 9.23 3.02 6.84
CA MET A 58 8.01 3.73 7.27
C MET A 58 6.67 3.18 6.77
N LEU A 59 6.62 2.15 5.90
CA LEU A 59 5.36 1.66 5.35
C LEU A 59 4.41 1.19 6.47
N HIS A 60 4.89 0.35 7.37
CA HIS A 60 4.09 -0.18 8.48
C HIS A 60 3.56 0.95 9.37
N ASP A 61 4.44 1.85 9.81
CA ASP A 61 4.08 2.94 10.73
C ASP A 61 3.13 3.95 10.08
N THR A 62 3.27 4.19 8.77
CA THR A 62 2.35 5.04 7.99
C THR A 62 0.95 4.42 7.96
N LEU A 63 0.86 3.11 7.63
CA LEU A 63 -0.43 2.40 7.63
C LEU A 63 -1.05 2.36 9.03
N ALA A 64 -0.24 2.17 10.07
CA ALA A 64 -0.69 2.21 11.46
C ALA A 64 -1.26 3.58 11.85
N ALA A 65 -0.55 4.66 11.52
CA ALA A 65 -0.98 6.03 11.77
C ALA A 65 -2.31 6.37 11.06
N TRP A 66 -2.56 5.79 9.88
CA TRP A 66 -3.82 5.95 9.15
C TRP A 66 -4.91 4.93 9.53
N GLY A 67 -4.62 4.04 10.49
CA GLY A 67 -5.55 2.97 10.88
C GLY A 67 -5.88 1.99 9.75
N GLN A 68 -4.96 1.80 8.80
CA GLN A 68 -5.11 0.94 7.61
C GLN A 68 -4.30 -0.36 7.69
N LEU A 69 -3.84 -0.77 8.86
CA LEU A 69 -3.26 -2.11 9.00
C LEU A 69 -4.32 -3.18 8.69
N PRO A 70 -3.95 -4.29 8.01
CA PRO A 70 -4.85 -5.40 7.78
C PRO A 70 -5.43 -5.93 9.09
N ARG A 71 -6.70 -6.33 9.06
CA ARG A 71 -7.33 -6.99 10.19
C ARG A 71 -6.81 -8.42 10.30
N SER A 72 -6.73 -8.92 11.54
CA SER A 72 -6.46 -10.32 11.87
C SER A 72 -7.64 -11.23 11.50
#